data_AF-A0A8T8SNZ4-F1
#
_entry.id   AF-A0A8T8SNZ4-F1
#
_cell.length_a   1.000
_cell.length_b   1.000
_cell.length_c   1.000
_cell.angle_alpha   90.00
_cell.angle_beta   90.00
_cell.angle_gamma   90.00
#
_symmetry.space_group_name_H-M   'P 1'
#
loop_
_entity.id
_entity.type
_entity.pdbx_description
1 polymer ?
#
loop_
_entity_poly.entity_id
_entity_poly.type
_entity_poly.pdbx_seq_one_letter_code
_entity_poly.pdbx_strand_id
1 'polypeptide(L)'
;QTLSSYITEELNVRDLVLSTDEKRCGVGFKVSADWPTLGRKLRKDLGKVRAGLEKVSSDDAKAYMDTGKITVSGVELSEGDLRVTRVVDTANMPGKILSNTDGQFVVLLDGEVRPELQAEGTAREMVNRIQRLRKAAGLQATDEIDAFYGFEQGLGEELAGILESQEEVFLRVLKRKPLPLSQRPKDAKVVMEAEQEIGDDKFMLSLVWA
;
A
#
# COMPACT_ATOMS: atom_id res chain seq x y z
N GLN A 1 7.56 -20.18 -7.17
CA GLN A 1 7.31 -18.75 -6.86
C GLN A 1 8.18 -18.38 -5.67
N THR A 2 8.84 -17.23 -5.71
CA THR A 2 9.52 -16.70 -4.52
C THR A 2 8.49 -15.96 -3.66
N LEU A 3 8.74 -15.82 -2.35
CA LEU A 3 7.84 -15.05 -1.49
C LEU A 3 7.67 -13.60 -1.97
N SER A 4 8.72 -13.03 -2.57
CA SER A 4 8.72 -11.70 -3.17
C SER A 4 7.73 -11.57 -4.35
N SER A 5 7.74 -12.53 -5.30
CA SER A 5 6.79 -12.52 -6.42
C SER A 5 5.34 -12.66 -5.93
N TYR A 6 5.11 -13.49 -4.92
CA TYR A 6 3.77 -13.66 -4.35
C TYR A 6 3.26 -12.37 -3.70
N ILE A 7 4.09 -11.69 -2.91
CA ILE A 7 3.72 -10.43 -2.24
C ILE A 7 3.38 -9.34 -3.26
N THR A 8 4.21 -9.18 -4.29
CA THR A 8 4.01 -8.15 -5.32
C THR A 8 2.75 -8.38 -6.15
N GLU A 9 2.47 -9.64 -6.50
CA GLU A 9 1.25 -10.04 -7.23
C GLU A 9 -0.03 -9.85 -6.40
N GLU A 10 -0.03 -10.28 -5.14
CA GLU A 10 -1.25 -10.27 -4.30
C GLU A 10 -1.57 -8.89 -3.71
N LEU A 11 -0.55 -8.13 -3.30
CA LEU A 11 -0.76 -6.85 -2.62
C LEU A 11 -0.78 -5.64 -3.56
N ASN A 12 -0.63 -5.83 -4.87
CA ASN A 12 -0.53 -4.75 -5.87
C ASN A 12 0.50 -3.68 -5.50
N VAL A 13 1.60 -4.08 -4.85
CA VAL A 13 2.70 -3.17 -4.50
C VAL A 13 3.63 -3.01 -5.70
N ARG A 14 4.04 -1.77 -6.00
CA ARG A 14 4.93 -1.49 -7.14
C ARG A 14 6.36 -1.95 -6.88
N ASP A 15 6.89 -1.62 -5.70
CA ASP A 15 8.25 -1.91 -5.32
C ASP A 15 8.29 -2.68 -4.00
N LEU A 16 9.16 -3.70 -3.94
CA LEU A 16 9.46 -4.45 -2.73
C LEU A 16 10.96 -4.39 -2.46
N VAL A 17 11.33 -3.68 -1.40
CA VAL A 17 12.72 -3.54 -0.97
C VAL A 17 12.93 -4.35 0.31
N LEU A 18 13.84 -5.32 0.24
CA LEU A 18 14.30 -6.08 1.41
C LEU A 18 15.61 -5.48 1.91
N SER A 19 15.69 -5.21 3.21
CA SER A 19 16.89 -4.66 3.85
C SER A 19 17.13 -5.35 5.18
N THR A 20 18.41 -5.64 5.46
CA THR A 20 18.87 -6.04 6.79
C THR A 20 19.48 -4.86 7.56
N ASP A 21 19.59 -3.69 6.93
CA ASP A 21 20.06 -2.45 7.55
C ASP A 21 18.88 -1.73 8.23
N GLU A 22 18.63 -2.14 9.46
CA GLU A 22 17.58 -1.59 10.34
C GLU A 22 17.71 -0.07 10.52
N LYS A 23 18.94 0.44 10.68
CA LYS A 23 19.18 1.88 10.92
C LYS A 23 18.80 2.69 9.69
N ARG A 24 19.17 2.23 8.49
CA ARG A 24 18.78 2.89 7.23
C ARG A 24 17.26 2.94 7.04
N CYS A 25 16.56 1.92 7.54
CA CYS A 25 15.09 1.86 7.51
C CYS A 25 14.42 2.59 8.69
N GLY A 26 15.16 3.36 9.50
CA GLY A 26 14.61 4.09 10.65
C GLY A 26 14.08 3.19 11.77
N VAL A 27 14.52 1.93 11.82
CA VAL A 27 14.17 0.99 12.88
C VAL A 27 15.06 1.26 14.09
N GLY A 28 14.40 1.63 15.19
CA GLY A 28 14.98 1.75 16.52
C GLY A 28 14.55 0.62 17.45
N PHE A 29 15.07 0.65 18.67
CA PHE A 29 14.85 -0.34 19.70
C PHE A 29 14.35 0.32 20.98
N LYS A 30 13.38 -0.31 21.62
CA LYS A 30 12.86 0.11 22.91
C LYS A 30 12.84 -1.07 23.86
N VAL A 31 13.27 -0.83 25.10
CA VAL A 31 13.19 -1.79 26.20
C VAL A 31 11.87 -1.61 26.96
N SER A 32 11.31 -2.74 27.38
CA SER A 32 10.15 -2.80 28.27
C SER A 32 10.39 -3.87 29.33
N ALA A 33 9.73 -3.75 30.47
CA ALA A 33 9.89 -4.69 31.59
C ALA A 33 8.53 -5.23 32.03
N ASP A 34 8.52 -6.49 32.48
CA ASP A 34 7.40 -7.02 33.26
C ASP A 34 7.54 -6.55 34.72
N TRP A 35 6.91 -5.42 35.03
CA TRP A 35 7.05 -4.76 36.33
C TRP A 35 6.69 -5.65 37.53
N PRO A 36 5.63 -6.49 37.51
CA PRO A 36 5.37 -7.48 38.54
C PRO A 36 6.55 -8.41 38.86
N THR A 37 7.20 -8.97 37.84
CA THR A 37 8.32 -9.90 38.01
C THR A 37 9.58 -9.15 38.42
N LEU A 38 9.91 -8.08 37.69
CA LEU A 38 11.11 -7.30 37.92
C LEU A 38 11.08 -6.56 39.28
N GLY A 39 9.89 -6.15 39.73
CA GLY A 39 9.70 -5.51 41.04
C GLY A 39 10.07 -6.39 42.23
N ARG A 40 9.84 -7.72 42.14
CA ARG A 40 10.25 -8.68 43.19
C ARG A 40 11.77 -8.77 43.32
N LYS A 41 12.48 -8.64 42.20
CA LYS A 41 13.95 -8.65 42.11
C LYS A 41 14.55 -7.33 42.61
N LEU A 42 14.02 -6.20 42.14
CA LEU A 42 14.60 -4.87 42.37
C LEU A 42 14.23 -4.24 43.73
N ARG A 43 13.09 -4.59 44.33
CA ARG A 43 12.63 -4.05 45.63
C ARG A 43 12.72 -2.51 45.67
N LYS A 44 13.59 -1.95 46.51
CA LYS A 44 13.81 -0.50 46.69
C LYS A 44 14.32 0.21 45.43
N ASP A 45 14.94 -0.54 44.52
CA ASP A 45 15.54 -0.02 43.30
C ASP A 45 14.56 0.07 42.12
N LEU A 46 13.32 -0.41 42.30
CA LEU A 46 12.31 -0.41 41.23
C LEU A 46 12.02 0.99 40.69
N GLY A 47 11.84 1.98 41.58
CA GLY A 47 11.51 3.35 41.18
C GLY A 47 12.61 3.99 40.34
N LYS A 48 13.87 3.84 40.75
CA LYS A 48 15.02 4.41 40.03
C LYS A 48 15.28 3.71 38.68
N VAL A 49 15.05 2.40 38.59
CA VAL A 49 15.18 1.65 37.34
C VAL A 49 14.06 1.99 36.38
N ARG A 50 12.82 2.17 36.87
CA ARG A 50 11.68 2.58 36.04
C ARG A 50 11.92 3.93 35.37
N ALA A 51 12.37 4.93 36.13
CA ALA A 51 12.71 6.25 35.58
C ALA A 51 13.96 6.21 34.68
N GLY A 52 14.89 5.30 34.93
CA GLY A 52 16.07 5.12 34.09
C GLY A 52 15.76 4.43 32.75
N LEU A 53 14.85 3.46 32.75
CA LEU A 53 14.44 2.69 31.56
C LEU A 53 13.81 3.57 30.48
N GLU A 54 13.11 4.64 30.87
CA GLU A 54 12.56 5.63 29.92
C GLU A 54 13.64 6.42 29.18
N LYS A 55 14.87 6.46 29.70
CA LYS A 55 16.00 7.20 29.13
C LYS A 55 16.99 6.31 28.37
N VAL A 56 16.73 5.01 28.31
CA VAL A 56 17.59 4.06 27.58
C VAL A 56 17.53 4.39 26.10
N SER A 57 18.71 4.57 25.49
CA SER A 57 18.80 4.87 24.07
C SER A 57 18.50 3.64 23.22
N SER A 58 18.16 3.86 21.94
CA SER A 58 17.98 2.76 20.99
C SER A 58 19.26 1.92 20.81
N ASP A 59 20.44 2.55 20.86
CA ASP A 59 21.71 1.83 20.73
C ASP A 59 21.98 0.96 21.97
N ASP A 60 21.67 1.45 23.17
CA ASP A 60 21.79 0.65 24.40
C ASP A 60 20.77 -0.50 24.44
N ALA A 61 19.55 -0.26 23.96
CA ALA A 61 18.53 -1.31 23.82
C ALA A 61 18.96 -2.40 22.84
N LYS A 62 19.60 -2.02 21.73
CA LYS A 62 20.20 -2.96 20.78
C LYS A 62 21.38 -3.72 21.41
N ALA A 63 22.27 -3.04 22.11
CA ALA A 63 23.37 -3.67 22.81
C ALA A 63 22.90 -4.66 23.89
N TYR A 64 21.82 -4.35 24.61
CA TYR A 64 21.20 -5.30 25.55
C TYR A 64 20.65 -6.54 24.84
N MET A 65 20.06 -6.39 23.64
CA MET A 65 19.58 -7.51 22.84
C MET A 65 20.73 -8.45 22.44
N ASP A 66 21.90 -7.90 22.12
CA ASP A 66 23.07 -8.67 21.66
C ASP A 66 23.89 -9.27 22.82
N THR A 67 23.95 -8.58 23.96
CA THR A 67 24.83 -8.95 25.11
C THR A 67 24.08 -9.55 26.29
N GLY A 68 22.76 -9.37 26.37
CA GLY A 68 21.93 -9.77 27.50
C GLY A 68 22.16 -8.94 28.78
N LYS A 69 22.89 -7.83 28.73
CA LYS A 69 23.20 -7.04 29.94
C LYS A 69 23.10 -5.54 29.70
N ILE A 70 22.56 -4.81 30.67
CA ILE A 70 22.50 -3.35 30.66
C ILE A 70 22.49 -2.81 32.08
N THR A 71 23.17 -1.69 32.31
CA THR A 71 23.16 -1.02 33.61
C THR A 71 22.24 0.20 33.55
N VAL A 72 21.16 0.19 34.33
CA VAL A 72 20.19 1.29 34.39
C VAL A 72 20.19 1.87 35.80
N SER A 73 20.50 3.16 35.93
CA SER A 73 20.53 3.86 37.23
C SER A 73 21.39 3.15 38.29
N GLY A 74 22.53 2.57 37.86
CA GLY A 74 23.47 1.84 38.73
C GLY A 74 23.02 0.42 39.11
N VAL A 75 22.03 -0.14 38.43
CA VAL A 75 21.58 -1.54 38.61
C VAL A 75 21.84 -2.32 37.33
N GLU A 76 22.56 -3.43 37.45
CA GLU A 76 22.74 -4.38 36.35
C GLU A 76 21.46 -5.20 36.15
N LEU A 77 20.94 -5.18 34.93
CA LEU A 77 19.83 -6.01 34.45
C LEU A 77 20.41 -7.06 33.51
N SER A 78 20.00 -8.30 33.71
CA SER A 78 20.45 -9.48 32.97
C SER A 78 19.43 -9.91 31.92
N GLU A 79 19.78 -10.90 31.12
CA GLU A 79 18.88 -11.51 30.14
C GLU A 79 17.60 -12.00 30.83
N GLY A 80 16.46 -11.77 30.19
CA GLY A 80 15.13 -12.10 30.73
C GLY A 80 14.52 -11.05 31.67
N ASP A 81 15.30 -10.06 32.14
CA ASP A 81 14.73 -8.96 32.94
C ASP A 81 13.93 -7.98 32.08
N LEU A 82 14.33 -7.78 30.82
CA LEU A 82 13.72 -6.85 29.89
C LEU A 82 13.34 -7.55 28.58
N ARG A 83 12.35 -6.98 27.90
CA ARG A 83 11.95 -7.31 26.55
C ARG A 83 12.32 -6.16 25.63
N VAL A 84 13.05 -6.46 24.56
CA VAL A 84 13.36 -5.50 23.50
C VAL A 84 12.32 -5.62 22.40
N THR A 85 11.80 -4.48 21.96
CA THR A 85 10.88 -4.38 20.82
C THR A 85 11.45 -3.41 19.79
N ARG A 86 11.33 -3.77 18.50
CA ARG A 86 11.63 -2.86 17.40
C ARG A 86 10.52 -1.83 17.27
N VAL A 87 10.91 -0.57 17.13
CA VAL A 87 10.01 0.57 16.94
C VAL A 87 10.49 1.34 15.72
N VAL A 88 9.57 1.95 14.98
CA VAL A 88 9.92 2.75 13.81
C VAL A 88 9.48 4.17 14.07
N ASP A 89 10.40 5.12 13.94
CA ASP A 89 10.03 6.53 13.89
C ASP A 89 9.78 6.92 12.43
N THR A 90 8.50 6.96 12.06
CA THR A 90 8.09 7.34 10.71
C THR A 90 7.96 8.85 10.52
N ALA A 91 8.09 9.66 11.56
CA ALA A 91 7.75 11.09 11.51
C ALA A 91 8.62 11.89 10.53
N ASN A 92 9.86 11.43 10.31
CA ASN A 92 10.82 12.08 9.41
C ASN A 92 11.01 11.34 8.08
N MET A 93 10.23 10.28 7.81
CA MET A 93 10.30 9.56 6.54
C MET A 93 9.46 10.27 5.48
N PRO A 94 9.93 10.35 4.22
CA PRO A 94 9.13 10.88 3.13
C PRO A 94 7.92 9.98 2.83
N GLY A 95 6.81 10.59 2.45
CA GLY A 95 5.57 9.89 2.13
C GLY A 95 4.71 9.57 3.36
N LYS A 96 3.78 8.62 3.21
CA LYS A 96 2.84 8.23 4.27
C LYS A 96 3.15 6.82 4.73
N ILE A 97 4.17 6.71 5.58
CA ILE A 97 4.68 5.42 6.03
C ILE A 97 3.82 4.84 7.15
N LEU A 98 3.23 3.68 6.86
CA LEU A 98 2.64 2.78 7.83
C LEU A 98 3.71 1.77 8.24
N SER A 99 3.80 1.47 9.53
CA SER A 99 4.75 0.48 10.04
C SER A 99 4.04 -0.61 10.83
N ASN A 100 4.55 -1.84 10.72
CA ASN A 100 4.17 -2.94 11.58
C ASN A 100 5.39 -3.79 11.93
N THR A 101 5.41 -4.31 13.15
CA THR A 101 6.52 -5.12 13.68
C THR A 101 5.97 -6.45 14.16
N ASP A 102 6.52 -7.55 13.65
CA ASP A 102 6.27 -8.91 14.15
C ASP A 102 7.60 -9.58 14.50
N GLY A 103 7.92 -9.56 15.80
CA GLY A 103 9.16 -10.09 16.35
C GLY A 103 10.41 -9.43 15.75
N GLN A 104 11.04 -10.11 14.81
CA GLN A 104 12.25 -9.67 14.12
C GLN A 104 12.01 -9.09 12.73
N PHE A 105 10.76 -9.12 12.26
CA PHE A 105 10.36 -8.51 11.01
C PHE A 105 9.74 -7.14 11.25
N VAL A 106 10.14 -6.16 10.44
CA VAL A 106 9.53 -4.85 10.37
C VAL A 106 9.09 -4.62 8.94
N VAL A 107 7.83 -4.28 8.76
CA VAL A 107 7.23 -3.94 7.46
C VAL A 107 6.95 -2.45 7.45
N LEU A 108 7.45 -1.77 6.43
CA LEU A 108 7.15 -0.37 6.14
C LEU A 108 6.38 -0.33 4.83
N LEU A 109 5.20 0.30 4.83
CA LEU A 109 4.36 0.48 3.66
C LEU A 109 4.15 1.97 3.44
N ASP A 110 4.60 2.47 2.29
CA ASP A 110 4.25 3.81 1.84
C ASP A 110 2.85 3.80 1.21
N GLY A 111 1.90 4.41 1.92
CA GLY A 111 0.51 4.55 1.48
C GLY A 111 0.20 5.94 0.92
N GLU A 112 1.20 6.72 0.53
CA GLU A 112 0.99 8.02 -0.10
C GLU A 112 0.35 7.84 -1.49
N VAL A 113 -0.85 8.39 -1.66
CA VAL A 113 -1.53 8.40 -2.94
C VAL A 113 -0.95 9.53 -3.78
N ARG A 114 -0.16 9.15 -4.77
CA ARG A 114 0.45 10.08 -5.74
C ARG A 114 -0.46 10.25 -6.96
N PRO A 115 -0.38 11.37 -7.69
CA PRO A 115 -1.23 11.64 -8.86
C PRO A 115 -1.21 10.50 -9.90
N GLU A 116 -0.05 9.90 -10.13
CA GLU A 116 0.10 8.76 -11.05
C GLU A 116 -0.62 7.49 -10.57
N LEU A 117 -0.69 7.26 -9.24
CA LEU A 117 -1.42 6.15 -8.66
C LEU A 117 -2.93 6.38 -8.73
N GLN A 118 -3.36 7.63 -8.54
CA GLN A 118 -4.75 8.02 -8.70
C GLN A 118 -5.20 7.83 -10.15
N ALA A 119 -4.42 8.30 -11.12
CA ALA A 119 -4.69 8.12 -12.55
C ALA A 119 -4.79 6.63 -12.94
N GLU A 120 -3.85 5.79 -12.49
CA GLU A 120 -3.91 4.34 -12.71
C GLU A 120 -5.17 3.74 -12.07
N GLY A 121 -5.53 4.17 -10.85
CA GLY A 121 -6.75 3.76 -10.16
C GLY A 121 -8.01 4.06 -10.97
N THR A 122 -8.13 5.28 -11.48
CA THR A 122 -9.22 5.72 -12.37
C THR A 122 -9.28 4.87 -13.64
N ALA A 123 -8.12 4.56 -14.26
CA ALA A 123 -8.08 3.68 -15.43
C ALA A 123 -8.54 2.25 -15.10
N ARG A 124 -8.18 1.71 -13.93
CA ARG A 124 -8.67 0.40 -13.44
C ARG A 124 -10.18 0.43 -13.18
N GLU A 125 -10.73 1.55 -12.73
CA GLU A 125 -12.18 1.71 -12.62
C GLU A 125 -12.86 1.66 -14.00
N MET A 126 -12.29 2.32 -15.01
CA MET A 126 -12.82 2.24 -16.38
C MET A 126 -12.79 0.81 -16.93
N VAL A 127 -11.69 0.07 -16.72
CA VAL A 127 -11.64 -1.37 -17.02
C VAL A 127 -12.76 -2.12 -16.31
N ASN A 128 -13.01 -1.80 -15.03
CA ASN A 128 -14.08 -2.42 -14.26
C ASN A 128 -15.48 -2.13 -14.85
N ARG A 129 -15.76 -0.89 -15.27
CA ARG A 129 -17.03 -0.52 -15.92
C ARG A 129 -17.23 -1.28 -17.23
N ILE A 130 -16.20 -1.33 -18.07
CA ILE A 130 -16.22 -2.11 -19.33
C ILE A 130 -16.49 -3.59 -19.06
N GLN A 131 -15.77 -4.20 -18.10
CA GLN A 131 -15.93 -5.62 -17.79
C GLN A 131 -17.30 -5.95 -17.18
N ARG A 132 -17.88 -5.05 -16.37
CA ARG A 132 -19.25 -5.18 -15.88
C ARG A 132 -20.25 -5.13 -17.04
N LEU A 133 -20.09 -4.18 -17.95
CA LEU A 133 -20.97 -4.02 -19.10
C LEU A 133 -20.86 -5.22 -20.06
N ARG A 134 -19.66 -5.78 -20.25
CA ARG A 134 -19.45 -7.03 -21.01
C ARG A 134 -20.26 -8.19 -20.42
N LYS A 135 -20.18 -8.37 -19.09
CA LYS A 135 -20.94 -9.42 -18.39
C LYS A 135 -22.44 -9.21 -18.50
N ALA A 136 -22.91 -7.97 -18.37
CA ALA A 136 -24.33 -7.63 -18.51
C ALA A 136 -24.85 -7.90 -19.94
N ALA A 137 -24.01 -7.68 -20.95
CA ALA A 137 -24.30 -7.99 -22.36
C ALA A 137 -24.21 -9.48 -22.70
N GLY A 138 -23.81 -10.35 -21.76
CA GLY A 138 -23.62 -11.79 -22.01
C GLY A 138 -22.39 -12.12 -22.88
N LEU A 139 -21.43 -11.21 -22.99
CA LEU A 139 -20.23 -11.39 -23.80
C LEU A 139 -19.24 -12.36 -23.14
N GLN A 140 -18.60 -13.19 -23.96
CA GLN A 140 -17.51 -14.07 -23.58
C GLN A 140 -16.17 -13.34 -23.59
N ALA A 141 -15.15 -13.90 -22.93
CA ALA A 141 -13.81 -13.33 -22.91
C ALA A 141 -13.14 -13.33 -24.30
N THR A 142 -13.54 -14.24 -25.19
CA THR A 142 -13.06 -14.36 -26.57
C THR A 142 -13.69 -13.36 -27.53
N ASP A 143 -14.77 -12.68 -27.13
CA ASP A 143 -15.46 -11.72 -27.99
C ASP A 143 -14.63 -10.45 -28.14
N GLU A 144 -14.28 -10.14 -29.38
CA GLU A 144 -13.58 -8.90 -29.73
C GLU A 144 -14.57 -7.74 -29.77
N ILE A 145 -14.36 -6.78 -28.85
CA ILE A 145 -15.27 -5.67 -28.61
C ILE A 145 -14.45 -4.41 -28.40
N ASP A 146 -14.83 -3.35 -29.11
CA ASP A 146 -14.34 -2.00 -28.87
C ASP A 146 -15.25 -1.28 -27.87
N ALA A 147 -14.63 -0.49 -27.00
CA ALA A 147 -15.33 0.31 -26.00
C ALA A 147 -15.22 1.79 -26.35
N PHE A 148 -16.35 2.50 -26.34
CA PHE A 148 -16.41 3.93 -26.61
C PHE A 148 -17.03 4.68 -25.44
N TYR A 149 -16.48 5.84 -25.07
CA TYR A 149 -16.99 6.68 -24.00
C TYR A 149 -17.35 8.09 -24.49
N GLY A 150 -18.44 8.64 -24.00
CA GLY A 150 -18.86 10.01 -24.32
C GLY A 150 -19.38 10.72 -23.08
N PHE A 151 -18.94 11.96 -22.86
CA PHE A 151 -19.42 12.81 -21.79
C PHE A 151 -20.59 13.67 -22.24
N GLU A 152 -21.41 14.12 -21.29
CA GLU A 152 -22.30 15.26 -21.53
C GLU A 152 -21.47 16.53 -21.80
N GLN A 153 -22.05 17.50 -22.51
CA GLN A 153 -21.31 18.65 -23.01
C GLN A 153 -20.60 19.43 -21.89
N GLY A 154 -19.28 19.58 -22.01
CA GLY A 154 -18.45 20.38 -21.10
C GLY A 154 -17.93 19.64 -19.86
N LEU A 155 -18.11 18.32 -19.75
CA LEU A 155 -17.64 17.48 -18.65
C LEU A 155 -16.60 16.44 -19.12
N GLY A 156 -15.77 15.94 -18.21
CA GLY A 156 -14.93 14.75 -18.43
C GLY A 156 -13.60 14.95 -19.15
N GLU A 157 -13.12 16.18 -19.35
CA GLU A 157 -11.80 16.43 -19.95
C GLU A 157 -10.67 15.81 -19.11
N GLU A 158 -10.77 15.90 -17.78
CA GLU A 158 -9.80 15.30 -16.86
C GLU A 158 -9.78 13.77 -17.00
N LEU A 159 -10.96 13.12 -16.94
CA LEU A 159 -11.06 11.68 -17.14
C LEU A 159 -10.52 11.28 -18.52
N ALA A 160 -10.87 11.99 -19.59
CA ALA A 160 -10.35 11.71 -20.93
C ALA A 160 -8.81 11.77 -20.97
N GLY A 161 -8.20 12.79 -20.38
CA GLY A 161 -6.73 12.91 -20.28
C GLY A 161 -6.10 11.76 -19.48
N ILE A 162 -6.73 11.34 -18.39
CA ILE A 162 -6.28 10.19 -17.60
C ILE A 162 -6.34 8.90 -18.45
N LEU A 163 -7.48 8.64 -19.12
CA LEU A 163 -7.66 7.46 -19.98
C LEU A 163 -6.64 7.41 -21.12
N GLU A 164 -6.27 8.57 -21.67
CA GLU A 164 -5.22 8.66 -22.67
C GLU A 164 -3.83 8.33 -22.10
N SER A 165 -3.50 8.86 -20.92
CA SER A 165 -2.19 8.65 -20.28
C SER A 165 -1.96 7.23 -19.77
N GLN A 166 -3.04 6.48 -19.47
CA GLN A 166 -2.99 5.14 -18.86
C GLN A 166 -3.24 4.00 -19.87
N GLU A 167 -2.86 4.20 -21.13
CA GLU A 167 -3.08 3.23 -22.22
C GLU A 167 -2.60 1.80 -21.89
N GLU A 168 -1.45 1.67 -21.24
CA GLU A 168 -0.87 0.38 -20.87
C GLU A 168 -1.79 -0.44 -19.95
N VAL A 169 -2.55 0.20 -19.07
CA VAL A 169 -3.51 -0.47 -18.17
C VAL A 169 -4.59 -1.18 -19.00
N PHE A 170 -5.12 -0.50 -20.02
CA PHE A 170 -6.15 -1.04 -20.91
C PHE A 170 -5.59 -2.15 -21.81
N LEU A 171 -4.43 -1.93 -22.43
CA LEU A 171 -3.80 -2.93 -23.28
C LEU A 171 -3.43 -4.20 -22.53
N ARG A 172 -3.01 -4.08 -21.26
CA ARG A 172 -2.70 -5.24 -20.43
C ARG A 172 -3.93 -6.12 -20.19
N VAL A 173 -5.07 -5.50 -19.84
CA VAL A 173 -6.28 -6.22 -19.37
C VAL A 173 -7.30 -6.50 -20.48
N LEU A 174 -7.61 -5.50 -21.31
CA LEU A 174 -8.63 -5.54 -22.36
C LEU A 174 -8.06 -5.85 -23.75
N LYS A 175 -6.73 -5.76 -23.92
CA LYS A 175 -6.03 -5.82 -25.22
C LYS A 175 -6.38 -4.71 -26.20
N ARG A 176 -7.28 -3.80 -25.82
CA ARG A 176 -7.78 -2.67 -26.60
C ARG A 176 -7.98 -1.47 -25.67
N LYS A 177 -7.79 -0.26 -26.20
CA LYS A 177 -8.00 1.00 -25.48
C LYS A 177 -9.44 1.50 -25.70
N PRO A 178 -10.14 2.01 -24.67
CA PRO A 178 -11.40 2.69 -24.89
C PRO A 178 -11.19 4.02 -25.62
N LEU A 179 -12.06 4.34 -26.57
CA LEU A 179 -11.94 5.54 -27.41
C LEU A 179 -13.08 6.53 -27.17
N PRO A 180 -12.88 7.83 -27.44
CA PRO A 180 -13.98 8.80 -27.43
C PRO A 180 -15.10 8.39 -28.39
N LEU A 181 -16.36 8.64 -28.02
CA LEU A 181 -17.55 8.31 -28.80
C LEU A 181 -17.54 8.98 -30.18
N SER A 182 -16.84 10.10 -30.32
CA SER A 182 -16.60 10.80 -31.59
C SER A 182 -15.81 9.96 -32.61
N GLN A 183 -15.05 8.97 -32.15
CA GLN A 183 -14.29 8.05 -33.00
C GLN A 183 -15.06 6.76 -33.33
N ARG A 184 -16.29 6.59 -32.81
CA ARG A 184 -17.12 5.42 -33.11
C ARG A 184 -17.57 5.43 -34.57
N PRO A 185 -17.38 4.34 -35.35
CA PRO A 185 -17.91 4.25 -36.71
C PRO A 185 -19.43 4.40 -36.73
N LYS A 186 -19.99 5.05 -37.76
CA LYS A 186 -21.43 5.35 -37.82
C LYS A 186 -22.29 4.10 -38.04
N ASP A 187 -21.73 3.09 -38.68
CA ASP A 187 -22.31 1.79 -39.00
C ASP A 187 -21.97 0.71 -37.97
N ALA A 188 -21.30 1.08 -36.87
CA ALA A 188 -20.84 0.11 -35.90
C ALA A 188 -22.02 -0.55 -35.16
N LYS A 189 -21.95 -1.88 -35.00
CA LYS A 189 -23.00 -2.65 -34.35
C LYS A 189 -22.84 -2.58 -32.83
N VAL A 190 -23.62 -1.70 -32.20
CA VAL A 190 -23.68 -1.56 -30.74
C VAL A 190 -24.24 -2.84 -30.12
N VAL A 191 -23.50 -3.38 -29.16
CA VAL A 191 -23.88 -4.55 -28.36
C VAL A 191 -24.70 -4.12 -27.17
N MET A 192 -24.17 -3.17 -26.41
CA MET A 192 -24.79 -2.64 -25.21
C MET A 192 -24.27 -1.24 -24.95
N GLU A 193 -25.14 -0.41 -24.40
CA GLU A 193 -24.85 0.99 -24.13
C GLU A 193 -25.50 1.37 -22.81
N ALA A 194 -24.76 2.04 -21.93
CA ALA A 194 -25.23 2.40 -20.60
C ALA A 194 -24.47 3.59 -20.02
N GLU A 195 -25.17 4.42 -19.23
CA GLU A 195 -24.53 5.44 -18.39
C GLU A 195 -23.68 4.77 -17.30
N GLN A 196 -22.50 5.33 -17.06
CA GLN A 196 -21.51 4.90 -16.08
C GLN A 196 -20.99 6.12 -15.32
N GLU A 197 -20.39 5.86 -14.17
CA GLU A 197 -19.84 6.88 -13.28
C GLU A 197 -18.50 6.41 -12.71
N ILE A 198 -17.50 7.31 -12.73
CA ILE A 198 -16.20 7.16 -12.09
C ILE A 198 -15.89 8.47 -11.38
N GLY A 199 -15.77 8.45 -10.05
CA GLY A 199 -15.72 9.69 -9.27
C GLY A 199 -16.99 10.51 -9.50
N ASP A 200 -16.82 11.79 -9.81
CA ASP A 200 -17.93 12.70 -10.13
C ASP A 200 -18.23 12.78 -11.64
N ASP A 201 -17.45 12.07 -12.48
CA ASP A 201 -17.61 12.08 -13.93
C ASP A 201 -18.64 11.02 -14.38
N LYS A 202 -19.74 11.51 -14.94
CA LYS A 202 -20.74 10.68 -15.62
C LYS A 202 -20.49 10.64 -17.11
N PHE A 203 -20.55 9.45 -17.67
CA PHE A 203 -20.32 9.23 -19.09
C PHE A 203 -21.12 8.07 -19.61
N MET A 204 -21.36 8.13 -20.90
CA MET A 204 -22.09 7.13 -21.65
C MET A 204 -21.06 6.14 -22.22
N LEU A 205 -21.15 4.86 -21.83
CA LEU A 205 -20.25 3.79 -22.27
C LEU A 205 -20.95 2.87 -23.25
N SER A 206 -20.34 2.67 -24.42
CA SER A 206 -20.86 1.85 -25.51
C SER A 206 -19.89 0.71 -25.82
N LEU A 207 -20.38 -0.52 -25.87
CA LEU A 207 -19.66 -1.69 -26.35
C LEU A 207 -20.12 -2.00 -27.77
N VAL A 208 -19.16 -2.21 -28.66
CA VAL A 208 -19.38 -2.35 -30.09
C VAL A 208 -18.59 -3.54 -30.60
N TRP A 209 -19.17 -4.33 -31.51
CA TRP A 209 -18.41 -5.38 -32.20
C TRP A 209 -17.24 -4.77 -32.97
N ALA A 210 -16.04 -5.30 -32.71
CA ALA A 210 -14.81 -4.92 -33.41
C ALA A 210 -14.80 -5.40 -34.87
#